data_AF-A0A7V7CV19-F1
#
_entry.id   AF-A0A7V7CV19-F1
#
_cell.length_a   1.000
_cell.length_b   1.000
_cell.length_c   1.000
_cell.angle_alpha   90.00
_cell.angle_beta   90.00
_cell.angle_gamma   90.00
#
_symmetry.space_group_name_H-M   'P 1'
#
loop_
_entity.id
_entity.type
_entity.pdbx_description
1 polymer ?
#
loop_
_entity_poly.entity_id
_entity_poly.type
_entity_poly.pdbx_seq_one_letter_code
_entity_poly.pdbx_strand_id
1 'polypeptide(L)'
;ADGQLSYILAPQRLAAGDQVVSGQRADIKPGNALPLKNIPVGTIVHNVEMKAGKGGQIARSAGTYVQLVGKDQGYAQLRLSSGELRMVRGECMATIGAVSNPDQQNINLGKAGRSRWLGRKPHVRGVAMNPIDHPHGGGEGRTSGGRHPVTPWGKPTKGKKTRSNKKTDKLIMRRRQQTK
;
A
#
# COMPACT_ATOMS: atom_id res chain seq x y z
N ALA A 1 -27.55 -19.05 -4.02
CA ALA A 1 -27.06 -17.66 -4.01
C ALA A 1 -28.03 -16.85 -3.19
N ASP A 2 -27.54 -16.16 -2.17
CA ASP A 2 -28.35 -15.77 -0.99
C ASP A 2 -29.06 -14.42 -1.18
N GLY A 3 -29.15 -13.93 -2.43
CA GLY A 3 -29.79 -12.66 -2.81
C GLY A 3 -29.04 -11.39 -2.37
N GLN A 4 -28.04 -11.50 -1.50
CA GLN A 4 -27.28 -10.37 -0.99
C GLN A 4 -26.28 -9.82 -2.03
N LEU A 5 -26.28 -8.49 -2.18
CA LEU A 5 -25.32 -7.78 -3.02
C LEU A 5 -24.24 -7.14 -2.15
N SER A 6 -23.00 -7.15 -2.62
CA SER A 6 -21.85 -6.57 -1.93
C SER A 6 -20.83 -6.03 -2.92
N TYR A 7 -20.13 -4.96 -2.53
CA TYR A 7 -19.01 -4.44 -3.31
C TYR A 7 -17.72 -5.15 -2.94
N ILE A 8 -16.91 -5.46 -3.96
CA ILE A 8 -15.56 -5.98 -3.81
C ILE A 8 -14.58 -5.09 -4.58
N LEU A 9 -13.30 -5.14 -4.21
CA LEU A 9 -12.26 -4.58 -5.06
C LEU A 9 -12.18 -5.40 -6.34
N ALA A 10 -12.30 -4.75 -7.49
CA ALA A 10 -12.23 -5.42 -8.77
C ALA A 10 -10.81 -5.97 -9.01
N PRO A 11 -10.64 -7.30 -9.10
CA PRO A 11 -9.38 -7.92 -9.49
C PRO A 11 -9.11 -7.69 -10.98
N GLN A 12 -7.84 -7.78 -11.37
CA GLN A 12 -7.46 -7.77 -12.77
C GLN A 12 -8.02 -9.02 -13.47
N ARG A 13 -8.61 -8.83 -14.67
CA ARG A 13 -9.24 -9.88 -15.51
C ARG A 13 -10.55 -10.47 -14.98
N LEU A 14 -11.22 -9.82 -14.02
CA LEU A 14 -12.59 -10.17 -13.67
C LEU A 14 -13.56 -9.46 -14.63
N ALA A 15 -14.49 -10.21 -15.23
CA ALA A 15 -15.53 -9.70 -16.12
C ALA A 15 -16.92 -9.81 -15.48
N ALA A 16 -17.89 -9.10 -16.03
CA ALA A 16 -19.29 -9.25 -15.60
C ALA A 16 -19.80 -10.66 -15.95
N GLY A 17 -20.44 -11.31 -14.98
CA GLY A 17 -20.90 -12.70 -15.12
C GLY A 17 -19.98 -13.74 -14.49
N ASP A 18 -18.73 -13.37 -14.15
CA ASP A 18 -17.81 -14.28 -13.45
C ASP A 18 -18.32 -14.62 -12.04
N GLN A 19 -18.25 -15.89 -11.68
CA GLN A 19 -18.58 -16.36 -10.34
C GLN A 19 -17.37 -16.20 -9.41
N VAL A 20 -17.54 -15.42 -8.35
CA VAL A 20 -16.55 -15.23 -7.29
C VAL A 20 -17.05 -15.83 -5.99
N VAL A 21 -16.18 -16.58 -5.32
CA VAL A 21 -16.50 -17.27 -4.08
C VAL A 21 -15.45 -16.96 -3.01
N SER A 22 -15.91 -16.73 -1.79
CA SER A 22 -15.07 -16.61 -0.61
C SER A 22 -15.28 -17.83 0.28
N GLY A 23 -14.21 -18.51 0.69
CA GLY A 23 -14.33 -19.67 1.55
C GLY A 23 -13.01 -20.37 1.84
N GLN A 24 -13.04 -21.36 2.73
CA GLN A 24 -11.83 -22.15 3.03
C GLN A 24 -11.40 -23.04 1.87
N ARG A 25 -12.35 -23.52 1.05
CA ARG A 25 -12.12 -24.43 -0.08
C ARG A 25 -12.67 -23.84 -1.38
N ALA A 26 -12.21 -22.64 -1.74
CA ALA A 26 -12.50 -22.05 -3.05
C ALA A 26 -11.40 -22.41 -4.08
N ASP A 27 -11.76 -22.37 -5.35
CA ASP A 27 -10.78 -22.57 -6.43
C ASP A 27 -9.76 -21.44 -6.46
N ILE A 28 -8.54 -21.77 -6.91
CA ILE A 28 -7.48 -20.77 -7.11
C ILE A 28 -7.73 -20.01 -8.42
N LYS A 29 -8.70 -19.09 -8.41
CA LYS A 29 -9.11 -18.24 -9.53
C LYS A 29 -9.10 -16.77 -9.11
N PRO A 30 -8.75 -15.83 -10.02
CA PRO A 30 -8.83 -14.39 -9.72
C PRO A 30 -10.20 -13.99 -9.18
N GLY A 31 -10.22 -13.21 -8.09
CA GLY A 31 -11.44 -12.79 -7.41
C GLY A 31 -11.93 -13.69 -6.28
N ASN A 32 -11.53 -14.95 -6.23
CA ASN A 32 -11.83 -15.81 -5.09
C ASN A 32 -11.00 -15.41 -3.86
N ALA A 33 -11.60 -15.52 -2.68
CA ALA A 33 -10.95 -15.18 -1.42
C ALA A 33 -10.79 -16.41 -0.52
N LEU A 34 -9.56 -16.64 -0.04
CA LEU A 34 -9.20 -17.79 0.79
C LEU A 34 -8.25 -17.39 1.93
N PRO A 35 -8.17 -18.19 3.00
CA PRO A 35 -7.09 -18.09 3.97
C PRO A 35 -5.74 -18.32 3.30
N LEU A 36 -4.72 -17.53 3.65
CA LEU A 36 -3.36 -17.64 3.10
C LEU A 36 -2.76 -19.04 3.23
N LYS A 37 -3.13 -19.78 4.28
CA LYS A 37 -2.72 -21.19 4.47
C LYS A 37 -3.17 -22.12 3.33
N ASN A 38 -4.26 -21.79 2.64
CA ASN A 38 -4.83 -22.63 1.57
C ASN A 38 -4.40 -22.19 0.17
N ILE A 39 -3.79 -21.01 0.02
CA ILE A 39 -3.35 -20.48 -1.29
C ILE A 39 -1.98 -21.04 -1.67
N PRO A 40 -1.74 -21.58 -2.87
CA PRO A 40 -0.41 -22.07 -3.27
C PRO A 40 0.68 -21.01 -3.19
N VAL A 41 1.88 -21.42 -2.76
CA VAL A 41 3.06 -20.55 -2.77
C VAL A 41 3.38 -20.11 -4.20
N GLY A 42 3.83 -18.87 -4.37
CA GLY A 42 4.08 -18.23 -5.66
C GLY A 42 2.88 -17.45 -6.21
N THR A 43 1.67 -17.72 -5.72
CA THR A 43 0.44 -17.05 -6.16
C THR A 43 0.46 -15.56 -5.81
N ILE A 44 -0.06 -14.76 -6.73
CA ILE A 44 -0.28 -13.32 -6.55
C ILE A 44 -1.64 -13.10 -5.91
N VAL A 45 -1.67 -12.29 -4.85
CA VAL A 45 -2.88 -11.97 -4.07
C VAL A 45 -2.97 -10.47 -3.79
N HIS A 46 -4.17 -10.00 -3.50
CA HIS A 46 -4.47 -8.64 -3.09
C HIS A 46 -5.49 -8.63 -1.94
N ASN A 47 -5.77 -7.44 -1.40
CA ASN A 47 -6.71 -7.26 -0.29
C ASN A 47 -6.42 -8.14 0.94
N VAL A 48 -5.15 -8.26 1.32
CA VAL A 48 -4.71 -9.19 2.38
C VAL A 48 -4.98 -8.63 3.76
N GLU A 49 -5.51 -9.45 4.67
CA GLU A 49 -5.70 -9.09 6.08
C GLU A 49 -4.37 -9.04 6.84
N MET A 50 -4.20 -8.08 7.76
CA MET A 50 -3.05 -8.11 8.69
C MET A 50 -3.30 -8.95 9.95
N LYS A 51 -4.57 -9.14 10.30
CA LYS A 51 -5.03 -9.99 11.40
C LYS A 51 -6.31 -10.69 10.91
N ALA A 52 -6.46 -11.96 11.23
CA ALA A 52 -7.62 -12.74 10.83
C ALA A 52 -8.92 -12.04 11.25
N GLY A 53 -9.84 -11.88 10.30
CA GLY A 53 -11.17 -11.28 10.52
C GLY A 53 -11.17 -9.75 10.65
N LYS A 54 -10.03 -9.07 10.51
CA LYS A 54 -9.96 -7.61 10.55
C LYS A 54 -10.27 -6.96 9.19
N GLY A 55 -10.45 -7.76 8.15
CA GLY A 55 -10.64 -7.29 6.79
C GLY A 55 -9.31 -6.91 6.12
N GLY A 56 -9.35 -6.85 4.79
CA GLY A 56 -8.18 -6.59 3.96
C GLY A 56 -7.59 -5.19 4.19
N GLN A 57 -6.29 -5.12 4.43
CA GLN A 57 -5.56 -3.88 4.72
C GLN A 57 -4.37 -3.66 3.77
N ILE A 58 -3.85 -4.72 3.15
CA ILE A 58 -2.65 -4.69 2.32
C ILE A 58 -3.03 -4.88 0.83
N ALA A 59 -2.34 -4.15 -0.06
CA ALA A 59 -2.53 -4.19 -1.52
C ALA A 59 -3.99 -3.99 -1.96
N ARG A 60 -4.48 -2.76 -1.76
CA ARG A 60 -5.84 -2.32 -2.14
C ARG A 60 -5.84 -1.23 -3.21
N SER A 61 -4.68 -0.65 -3.50
CA SER A 61 -4.56 0.42 -4.49
C SER A 61 -4.58 -0.18 -5.89
N ALA A 62 -5.01 0.61 -6.87
CA ALA A 62 -5.06 0.23 -8.27
C ALA A 62 -3.71 -0.36 -8.73
N GLY A 63 -3.74 -1.49 -9.43
CA GLY A 63 -2.56 -2.23 -9.90
C GLY A 63 -1.70 -2.91 -8.82
N THR A 64 -2.03 -2.78 -7.53
CA THR A 64 -1.17 -3.36 -6.47
C THR A 64 -1.46 -4.83 -6.23
N TYR A 65 -0.42 -5.55 -5.82
CA TYR A 65 -0.49 -6.95 -5.45
C TYR A 65 0.60 -7.30 -4.42
N VAL A 66 0.49 -8.51 -3.89
CA VAL A 66 1.42 -9.15 -2.98
C VAL A 66 1.70 -10.55 -3.52
N GLN A 67 2.93 -11.01 -3.35
CA GLN A 67 3.27 -12.40 -3.68
C GLN A 67 3.41 -13.22 -2.40
N LEU A 68 2.78 -14.40 -2.38
CA LEU A 68 2.99 -15.38 -1.32
C LEU A 68 4.31 -16.11 -1.58
N VAL A 69 5.34 -15.84 -0.78
CA VAL A 69 6.70 -16.38 -0.98
C VAL A 69 6.89 -17.73 -0.30
N GLY A 70 6.24 -17.94 0.84
CA GLY A 70 6.39 -19.15 1.62
C GLY A 70 5.34 -19.26 2.71
N LYS A 71 5.25 -20.44 3.33
CA LYS A 71 4.41 -20.71 4.48
C LYS A 71 5.26 -21.46 5.50
N ASP A 72 5.25 -21.00 6.74
CA ASP A 72 6.03 -21.60 7.81
C ASP A 72 5.37 -21.39 9.17
N GLN A 73 5.36 -22.43 10.01
CA GLN A 73 4.87 -22.41 11.40
C GLN A 73 3.55 -21.62 11.63
N GLY A 74 2.56 -21.80 10.75
CA GLY A 74 1.27 -21.11 10.85
C GLY A 74 1.27 -19.64 10.38
N TYR A 75 2.38 -19.17 9.82
CA TYR A 75 2.52 -17.88 9.15
C TYR A 75 2.72 -18.03 7.65
N ALA A 76 2.24 -17.05 6.90
CA ALA A 76 2.50 -16.83 5.49
C ALA A 76 3.52 -15.70 5.34
N GLN A 77 4.52 -15.93 4.50
CA GLN A 77 5.53 -14.95 4.14
C GLN A 77 5.09 -14.22 2.88
N LEU A 78 4.93 -12.91 2.98
CA LEU A 78 4.40 -12.07 1.92
C LEU A 78 5.48 -11.09 1.45
N ARG A 79 5.69 -11.02 0.14
CA ARG A 79 6.45 -9.95 -0.50
C ARG A 79 5.49 -8.85 -0.92
N LEU A 80 5.57 -7.72 -0.22
CA LEU A 80 4.73 -6.55 -0.47
C LEU A 80 5.20 -5.79 -1.72
N SER A 81 4.31 -5.00 -2.32
CA SER A 81 4.63 -4.08 -3.43
C SER A 81 5.72 -3.06 -3.07
N SER A 82 5.93 -2.78 -1.78
CA SER A 82 7.05 -1.96 -1.29
C SER A 82 8.42 -2.65 -1.33
N GLY A 83 8.47 -3.95 -1.65
CA GLY A 83 9.66 -4.79 -1.55
C GLY A 83 9.96 -5.35 -0.15
N GLU A 84 9.19 -4.94 0.86
CA GLU A 84 9.23 -5.52 2.22
C GLU A 84 8.78 -6.98 2.19
N LEU A 85 9.50 -7.83 2.92
CA LEU A 85 9.12 -9.22 3.17
C LEU A 85 8.62 -9.34 4.60
N ARG A 86 7.36 -9.75 4.74
CA ARG A 86 6.60 -9.66 6.00
C ARG A 86 5.86 -10.96 6.28
N MET A 87 5.83 -11.36 7.54
CA MET A 87 5.04 -12.48 8.04
C MET A 87 3.63 -12.02 8.43
N VAL A 88 2.64 -12.80 8.01
CA VAL A 88 1.22 -12.63 8.34
C VAL A 88 0.67 -13.98 8.78
N ARG A 89 -0.33 -14.04 9.66
CA ARG A 89 -0.90 -15.34 10.09
C ARG A 89 -1.53 -16.05 8.89
N GLY A 90 -1.34 -17.36 8.78
CA GLY A 90 -1.91 -18.16 7.69
C GLY A 90 -3.44 -18.17 7.66
N GLU A 91 -4.09 -17.88 8.79
CA GLU A 91 -5.54 -17.72 8.92
C GLU A 91 -6.08 -16.45 8.24
N CYS A 92 -5.24 -15.46 7.98
CA CYS A 92 -5.65 -14.22 7.33
C CYS A 92 -6.20 -14.50 5.93
N MET A 93 -7.30 -13.84 5.57
CA MET A 93 -7.87 -13.91 4.23
C MET A 93 -7.09 -13.08 3.22
N ALA A 94 -7.06 -13.55 1.98
CA ALA A 94 -6.54 -12.84 0.83
C ALA A 94 -7.35 -13.18 -0.42
N THR A 95 -7.49 -12.22 -1.32
CA THR A 95 -8.16 -12.41 -2.61
C THR A 95 -7.12 -12.69 -3.68
N ILE A 96 -7.36 -13.67 -4.54
CA ILE A 96 -6.44 -14.07 -5.59
C ILE A 96 -6.42 -13.04 -6.72
N GLY A 97 -5.24 -12.79 -7.27
CA GLY A 97 -5.00 -11.83 -8.35
C GLY A 97 -4.45 -10.49 -7.86
N ALA A 98 -4.24 -9.58 -8.81
CA ALA A 98 -3.87 -8.18 -8.54
C ALA A 98 -5.11 -7.28 -8.57
N VAL A 99 -5.04 -6.10 -7.95
CA VAL A 99 -6.09 -5.08 -8.11
C VAL A 99 -6.09 -4.56 -9.55
N SER A 100 -7.26 -4.37 -10.13
CA SER A 100 -7.43 -3.81 -11.48
C SER A 100 -6.92 -2.37 -11.62
N ASN A 101 -7.01 -1.83 -12.84
CA ASN A 101 -6.63 -0.47 -13.21
C ASN A 101 -5.14 -0.12 -12.92
N PRO A 102 -4.17 -0.90 -13.44
CA PRO A 102 -2.75 -0.57 -13.28
C PRO A 102 -2.36 0.75 -13.94
N ASP A 103 -3.07 1.16 -15.00
CA ASP A 103 -2.81 2.41 -15.74
C ASP A 103 -3.14 3.68 -14.96
N GLN A 104 -3.76 3.55 -13.78
CA GLN A 104 -4.00 4.68 -12.87
C GLN A 104 -2.73 5.48 -12.58
N GLN A 105 -1.56 4.84 -12.54
CA GLN A 105 -0.28 5.50 -12.30
C GLN A 105 0.20 6.38 -13.46
N ASN A 106 -0.30 6.12 -14.68
CA ASN A 106 0.11 6.82 -15.90
C ASN A 106 -0.69 8.12 -16.15
N ILE A 107 -1.67 8.43 -15.29
CA ILE A 107 -2.54 9.59 -15.45
C ILE A 107 -1.77 10.89 -15.15
N ASN A 108 -1.67 11.75 -16.16
CA ASN A 108 -1.25 13.14 -15.98
C ASN A 108 -2.48 14.04 -15.70
N LEU A 109 -2.42 14.86 -14.64
CA LEU A 109 -3.53 15.74 -14.28
C LEU A 109 -3.70 16.93 -15.23
N GLY A 110 -2.64 17.36 -15.92
CA GLY A 110 -2.62 18.42 -16.94
C GLY A 110 -2.85 19.85 -16.44
N LYS A 111 -3.79 20.07 -15.49
CA LYS A 111 -4.13 21.39 -14.95
C LYS A 111 -4.25 21.41 -13.44
N ALA A 112 -3.97 22.57 -12.83
CA ALA A 112 -4.10 22.78 -11.38
C ALA A 112 -5.52 22.52 -10.85
N GLY A 113 -6.55 22.89 -11.62
CA GLY A 113 -7.96 22.68 -11.24
C GLY A 113 -8.33 21.20 -11.03
N ARG A 114 -7.71 20.27 -11.76
CA ARG A 114 -7.98 18.83 -11.58
C ARG A 114 -7.49 18.32 -10.22
N SER A 115 -6.37 18.85 -9.71
CA SER A 115 -5.91 18.58 -8.34
C SER A 115 -6.92 19.06 -7.29
N ARG A 116 -7.58 20.19 -7.54
CA ARG A 116 -8.61 20.74 -6.64
C ARG A 116 -9.86 19.87 -6.60
N TRP A 117 -10.28 19.31 -7.74
CA TRP A 117 -11.40 18.36 -7.81
C TRP A 117 -11.13 17.08 -6.99
N LEU A 118 -9.88 16.66 -6.89
CA LEU A 118 -9.43 15.57 -6.02
C LEU A 118 -9.30 15.96 -4.54
N GLY A 119 -9.74 17.17 -4.15
CA GLY A 119 -9.65 17.68 -2.78
C GLY A 119 -8.26 18.12 -2.33
N ARG A 120 -7.27 18.16 -3.24
CA ARG A 120 -5.88 18.53 -2.90
C ARG A 120 -5.71 20.04 -3.02
N LYS A 121 -5.42 20.71 -1.90
CA LYS A 121 -5.12 22.15 -1.87
C LYS A 121 -3.67 22.43 -2.36
N PRO A 122 -3.37 23.65 -2.83
CA PRO A 122 -2.00 24.03 -3.17
C PRO A 122 -1.07 23.85 -1.96
N HIS A 123 0.12 23.30 -2.20
CA HIS A 123 1.14 23.12 -1.17
C HIS A 123 2.26 24.15 -1.38
N VAL A 124 2.52 24.98 -0.37
CA VAL A 124 3.54 26.04 -0.42
C VAL A 124 4.87 25.47 0.06
N ARG A 125 5.95 25.75 -0.69
CA ARG A 125 7.31 25.31 -0.33
C ARG A 125 7.79 26.09 0.89
N GLY A 126 8.45 25.43 1.84
CA GLY A 126 8.99 26.10 3.04
C GLY A 126 10.00 27.22 2.76
N VAL A 127 10.72 27.16 1.63
CA VAL A 127 11.66 28.21 1.17
C VAL A 127 10.93 29.50 0.75
N ALA A 128 9.63 29.42 0.43
CA ALA A 128 8.82 30.58 0.06
C ALA A 128 8.14 31.25 1.28
N MET A 129 8.49 30.85 2.50
CA MET A 129 7.89 31.34 3.74
C MET A 129 8.88 32.21 4.52
N ASN A 130 8.43 32.80 5.63
CA ASN A 130 9.29 33.55 6.55
C ASN A 130 9.93 32.62 7.60
N PRO A 131 11.00 33.06 8.29
CA PRO A 131 11.66 32.24 9.33
C PRO A 131 10.73 31.79 10.47
N ILE A 132 9.66 32.54 10.74
CA ILE A 132 8.64 32.21 11.74
C ILE A 132 7.78 31.01 11.34
N ASP A 133 7.56 30.79 10.05
CA ASP A 133 6.64 29.77 9.54
C ASP A 133 7.35 28.43 9.27
N HIS A 134 8.57 28.50 8.75
CA HIS A 134 9.31 27.32 8.35
C HIS A 134 10.81 27.46 8.65
N PRO A 135 11.48 26.37 9.08
CA PRO A 135 12.93 26.35 9.26
C PRO A 135 13.77 26.68 8.01
N HIS A 136 13.15 26.77 6.83
CA HIS A 136 13.78 27.11 5.55
C HIS A 136 13.39 28.51 5.06
N GLY A 137 12.52 29.20 5.81
CA GLY A 137 12.01 30.49 5.43
C GLY A 137 13.03 31.60 5.66
N GLY A 138 12.84 32.70 4.93
CA GLY A 138 13.69 33.88 4.96
C GLY A 138 14.94 33.83 4.10
N GLY A 139 15.80 34.83 4.32
CA GLY A 139 16.92 35.18 3.44
C GLY A 139 16.50 36.13 2.32
N GLU A 140 17.46 36.92 1.84
CA GLU A 140 17.23 37.84 0.72
C GLU A 140 17.21 37.07 -0.61
N GLY A 141 16.20 37.34 -1.44
CA GLY A 141 16.03 36.64 -2.71
C GLY A 141 15.75 35.14 -2.56
N ARG A 142 16.09 34.36 -3.59
CA ARG A 142 15.89 32.89 -3.56
C ARG A 142 17.08 32.21 -2.89
N THR A 143 16.87 31.73 -1.68
CA THR A 143 17.89 30.96 -0.95
C THR A 143 17.67 29.45 -1.06
N SER A 144 18.71 28.66 -0.80
CA SER A 144 18.63 27.20 -0.71
C SER A 144 18.21 26.72 0.70
N GLY A 145 17.86 27.65 1.59
CA GLY A 145 17.54 27.40 3.00
C GLY A 145 18.76 27.18 3.90
N GLY A 146 19.99 27.14 3.36
CA GLY A 146 21.26 27.17 4.12
C GLY A 146 21.50 26.03 5.13
N ARG A 147 20.62 25.03 5.19
CA ARG A 147 20.63 23.97 6.20
C ARG A 147 20.17 22.64 5.63
N HIS A 148 20.41 21.56 6.39
CA HIS A 148 19.86 20.24 6.04
C HIS A 148 18.34 20.30 5.92
N PRO A 149 17.74 19.72 4.86
CA PRO A 149 16.31 19.77 4.66
C PRO A 149 15.52 19.16 5.82
N VAL A 150 14.62 19.95 6.38
CA VAL A 150 13.72 19.58 7.48
C VAL A 150 12.27 19.81 7.11
N THR A 151 11.40 19.15 7.88
CA THR A 151 9.96 19.40 7.93
C THR A 151 9.66 20.77 8.58
N PRO A 152 8.42 21.27 8.47
CA PRO A 152 8.01 22.51 9.16
C PRO A 152 8.26 22.48 10.67
N TRP A 153 8.23 21.29 11.28
CA TRP A 153 8.52 21.07 12.71
C TRP A 153 10.00 20.79 13.02
N GLY A 154 10.92 21.10 12.10
CA GLY A 154 12.36 20.97 12.32
C GLY A 154 12.93 19.54 12.28
N LYS A 155 12.11 18.50 12.04
CA LYS A 155 12.61 17.12 11.91
C LYS A 155 13.26 16.90 10.53
N PRO A 156 14.43 16.26 10.41
CA PRO A 156 15.07 15.97 9.12
C PRO A 156 14.17 15.19 8.15
N THR A 157 14.10 15.64 6.89
CA THR A 157 13.22 15.02 5.86
C THR A 157 13.97 14.19 4.82
N LYS A 158 15.31 14.19 4.83
CA LYS A 158 16.14 13.35 3.95
C LYS A 158 16.84 12.26 4.76
N GLY A 159 16.55 10.99 4.46
CA GLY A 159 17.26 9.82 4.99
C GLY A 159 16.91 9.39 6.43
N LYS A 160 16.43 10.29 7.31
CA LYS A 160 16.10 9.93 8.70
C LYS A 160 14.98 8.88 8.76
N LYS A 161 15.27 7.72 9.34
CA LYS A 161 14.29 6.64 9.59
C LYS A 161 13.35 7.05 10.73
N THR A 162 12.04 6.94 10.51
CA THR A 162 11.00 7.39 11.47
C THR A 162 10.24 6.25 12.16
N ARG A 163 10.36 5.00 11.67
CA ARG A 163 9.67 3.84 12.26
C ARG A 163 10.34 3.42 13.57
N SER A 164 9.57 3.33 14.66
CA SER A 164 10.03 2.95 16.00
C SER A 164 9.22 1.82 16.68
N ASN A 165 8.43 1.06 15.94
CA ASN A 165 7.49 0.09 16.52
C ASN A 165 8.09 -1.31 16.74
N LYS A 166 8.72 -1.52 17.91
CA LYS A 166 9.33 -2.80 18.33
C LYS A 166 8.36 -3.98 18.30
N LYS A 167 7.07 -3.79 18.63
CA LYS A 167 6.07 -4.88 18.70
C LYS A 167 5.86 -5.60 17.38
N THR A 168 5.98 -4.87 16.27
CA THR A 168 5.72 -5.40 14.92
C THR A 168 6.99 -5.69 14.13
N ASP A 169 8.16 -5.31 14.63
CA ASP A 169 9.44 -5.55 13.94
C ASP A 169 9.74 -7.06 13.84
N LYS A 170 9.32 -7.88 14.81
CA LYS A 170 9.44 -9.35 14.77
C LYS A 170 8.71 -10.02 13.59
N LEU A 171 7.75 -9.33 12.98
CA LEU A 171 6.97 -9.84 11.83
C LEU A 171 7.55 -9.38 10.49
N ILE A 172 8.64 -8.62 10.48
CA ILE A 172 9.27 -8.11 9.26
C ILE A 172 10.60 -8.84 9.08
N MET A 173 10.66 -9.73 8.10
CA MET A 173 11.87 -10.48 7.77
C MET A 173 12.87 -9.62 7.00
N ARG A 174 12.39 -8.80 6.06
CA ARG A 174 13.23 -7.89 5.29
C ARG A 174 12.54 -6.55 5.10
N ARG A 175 13.19 -5.46 5.51
CA ARG A 175 12.68 -4.11 5.30
C ARG A 175 12.67 -3.76 3.81
N ARG A 176 11.79 -2.83 3.42
CA ARG A 176 11.82 -2.24 2.08
C ARG A 176 13.24 -1.71 1.79
N GLN A 177 13.82 -2.16 0.69
CA GLN A 177 15.00 -1.55 0.12
C GLN A 177 14.51 -0.63 -0.99
N GLN A 178 15.01 0.59 -1.02
CA GLN A 178 14.87 1.42 -2.21
C GLN A 178 15.78 0.75 -3.24
N THR A 179 15.21 0.05 -4.22
CA THR A 179 15.94 -0.24 -5.44
C THR A 179 16.39 1.12 -5.96
N LYS A 180 17.71 1.34 -5.99
CA LYS A 180 18.29 2.50 -6.66
C LYS A 180 17.97 2.44 -8.14
#